data_AF-A0A3N7E7A1-F1
#
_entry.id   AF-A0A3N7E7A1-F1
#
_cell.length_a   1.000
_cell.length_b   1.000
_cell.length_c   1.000
_cell.angle_alpha   90.00
_cell.angle_beta   90.00
_cell.angle_gamma   90.00
#
_symmetry.space_group_name_H-M   'P 1'
#
loop_
_entity.id
_entity.type
_entity.pdbx_description
1 polymer ?
#
loop_
_entity_poly.entity_id
_entity_poly.type
_entity_poly.pdbx_seq_one_letter_code
_entity_poly.pdbx_strand_id
1 'polypeptide(L)'
;MIKTFKIIYLAALVFLFSACEKDGIPVFPEIKAINKEFSIKGFVLGDTVEQYFDGVKLREYYGRVRVTGTQTQLAFTRDEINMELKRKSTGETIYQQKFKINDKQNIVPAFYFDGLKFSKGYTYPEPQGDEYTANFYLEPTGGATPANINIEVLEYYYDDTRPDPLIVVNTTIIPIAENVQPGKWTPYLKVQVPMVNPQQSGTELYPIVVIRDAKTKDYYINKKRDDSIINLEIPYDGVSPGKVQSFYFNRKAAGGGQTYGEFYDLVQLFPR
;
A
#
# COMPACT_ATOMS: atom_id res chain seq x y z
N MET A 1 -8.59 -55.59 -9.82
CA MET A 1 -9.91 -55.20 -10.34
C MET A 1 -10.42 -53.86 -9.80
N ILE A 2 -10.37 -53.60 -8.48
CA ILE A 2 -10.86 -52.34 -7.86
C ILE A 2 -10.09 -51.07 -8.33
N LYS A 3 -8.78 -51.17 -8.58
CA LYS A 3 -7.96 -50.02 -9.03
C LYS A 3 -8.24 -49.60 -10.47
N THR A 4 -8.48 -50.57 -11.36
CA THR A 4 -8.81 -50.32 -12.78
C THR A 4 -10.20 -49.69 -12.93
N PHE A 5 -11.17 -50.15 -12.13
CA PHE A 5 -12.52 -49.57 -12.08
C PHE A 5 -12.53 -48.11 -11.61
N LYS A 6 -11.71 -47.74 -10.61
CA LYS A 6 -11.59 -46.36 -10.12
C LYS A 6 -11.00 -45.40 -11.16
N ILE A 7 -10.04 -45.87 -11.96
CA ILE A 7 -9.42 -45.06 -13.04
C ILE A 7 -10.41 -44.83 -14.18
N ILE A 8 -11.17 -45.87 -14.57
CA ILE A 8 -12.19 -45.76 -15.62
C ILE A 8 -13.33 -44.82 -15.20
N TYR A 9 -13.78 -44.88 -13.94
CA TYR A 9 -14.79 -43.95 -13.41
C TYR A 9 -14.29 -42.51 -13.36
N LEU A 10 -13.03 -42.29 -12.98
CA LEU A 10 -12.44 -40.96 -12.96
C LEU A 10 -12.30 -40.39 -14.37
N ALA A 11 -11.87 -41.20 -15.34
CA ALA A 11 -11.81 -40.82 -16.75
C ALA A 11 -13.21 -40.52 -17.32
N ALA A 12 -14.20 -41.35 -17.00
CA ALA A 12 -15.59 -41.15 -17.44
C ALA A 12 -16.21 -39.87 -16.83
N LEU A 13 -15.92 -39.56 -15.55
CA LEU A 13 -16.33 -38.31 -14.90
C LEU A 13 -15.70 -37.08 -15.59
N VAL A 14 -14.41 -37.11 -15.91
CA VAL A 14 -13.73 -36.02 -16.63
C VAL A 14 -14.33 -35.80 -18.02
N PHE A 15 -14.67 -36.88 -18.75
CA PHE A 15 -15.35 -36.80 -20.05
C PHE A 15 -16.79 -36.29 -19.96
N LEU A 16 -17.54 -36.69 -18.92
CA LEU A 16 -18.92 -36.22 -18.70
C LEU A 16 -18.98 -34.73 -18.36
N PHE A 17 -17.98 -34.19 -17.67
CA PHE A 17 -17.91 -32.75 -17.37
C PHE A 17 -17.42 -31.89 -18.54
N SER A 18 -16.64 -32.46 -19.47
CA SER A 18 -16.20 -31.74 -20.68
C SER A 18 -17.28 -31.67 -21.77
N ALA A 19 -18.28 -32.56 -21.73
CA ALA A 19 -19.46 -32.54 -22.61
C ALA A 19 -20.69 -31.84 -21.99
N CYS A 20 -20.56 -31.29 -20.79
CA CYS A 20 -21.64 -30.53 -20.16
C CYS A 20 -21.59 -29.10 -20.71
N GLU A 21 -22.56 -28.75 -21.56
CA GLU A 21 -22.79 -27.38 -22.01
C GLU A 21 -23.99 -26.82 -21.25
N LYS A 22 -23.84 -25.63 -20.68
CA LYS A 22 -24.98 -24.85 -20.19
C LYS A 22 -25.11 -23.66 -21.12
N ASP A 23 -26.26 -23.56 -21.79
CA ASP A 23 -26.58 -22.49 -22.76
C ASP A 23 -25.58 -22.39 -23.93
N GLY A 24 -25.02 -23.53 -24.38
CA GLY A 24 -24.08 -23.60 -25.53
C GLY A 24 -22.65 -23.17 -25.21
N ILE A 25 -22.31 -23.02 -23.92
CA ILE A 25 -20.95 -22.74 -23.45
C ILE A 25 -20.43 -23.98 -22.72
N PRO A 26 -19.23 -24.50 -23.07
CA PRO A 26 -18.61 -25.59 -22.34
C PRO A 26 -18.45 -25.23 -20.87
N VAL A 27 -18.84 -26.13 -19.95
CA VAL A 27 -18.71 -25.93 -18.50
C VAL A 27 -17.24 -25.73 -18.08
N PHE A 28 -16.28 -26.23 -18.86
CA PHE A 28 -14.86 -25.88 -18.77
C PHE A 28 -14.35 -25.38 -20.13
N PRO A 29 -14.20 -24.07 -20.34
CA PRO A 29 -13.67 -23.55 -21.60
C PRO A 29 -12.22 -23.98 -21.78
N GLU A 30 -11.87 -24.41 -23.00
CA GLU A 30 -10.51 -24.81 -23.36
C GLU A 30 -9.54 -23.61 -23.25
N ILE A 31 -8.42 -23.81 -22.56
CA ILE A 31 -7.35 -22.81 -22.45
C ILE A 31 -6.46 -22.91 -23.69
N LYS A 32 -6.50 -21.91 -24.55
CA LYS A 32 -5.66 -21.80 -25.75
C LYS A 32 -4.20 -21.48 -25.44
N ALA A 33 -3.95 -20.61 -24.45
CA ALA A 33 -2.60 -20.27 -24.00
C ALA A 33 -2.59 -19.71 -22.58
N ILE A 34 -1.40 -19.70 -21.97
CA ILE A 34 -1.14 -19.05 -20.69
C ILE A 34 0.04 -18.09 -20.87
N ASN A 35 -0.18 -16.81 -20.64
CA ASN A 35 0.88 -15.83 -20.51
C ASN A 35 1.29 -15.73 -19.03
N LYS A 36 2.58 -15.90 -18.72
CA LYS A 36 3.11 -15.89 -17.35
C LYS A 36 3.68 -14.53 -16.89
N GLU A 37 3.54 -13.51 -17.73
CA GLU A 37 4.12 -12.18 -17.58
C GLU A 37 3.01 -11.13 -17.46
N PHE A 38 1.99 -11.43 -16.65
CA PHE A 38 0.96 -10.46 -16.29
C PHE A 38 1.37 -9.66 -15.06
N SER A 39 1.30 -8.33 -15.17
CA SER A 39 1.53 -7.46 -14.03
C SER A 39 0.60 -6.25 -14.03
N ILE A 40 0.22 -5.85 -12.82
CA ILE A 40 -0.51 -4.63 -12.53
C ILE A 40 0.11 -4.01 -11.28
N LYS A 41 0.33 -2.71 -11.34
CA LYS A 41 0.83 -1.91 -10.23
C LYS A 41 0.08 -0.59 -10.16
N GLY A 42 -0.15 -0.09 -8.95
CA GLY A 42 -0.81 1.19 -8.77
C GLY A 42 -1.13 1.48 -7.31
N PHE A 43 -1.92 2.51 -7.08
CA PHE A 43 -2.38 2.90 -5.77
C PHE A 43 -3.80 3.46 -5.84
N VAL A 44 -4.67 3.00 -4.94
CA VAL A 44 -6.09 3.35 -4.89
C VAL A 44 -6.41 3.97 -3.53
N LEU A 45 -7.11 5.09 -3.55
CA LEU A 45 -7.52 5.84 -2.37
C LEU A 45 -8.95 6.34 -2.53
N GLY A 46 -9.64 6.59 -1.43
CA GLY A 46 -11.01 7.11 -1.45
C GLY A 46 -12.03 6.01 -1.77
N ASP A 47 -12.27 5.76 -3.05
CA ASP A 47 -13.21 4.72 -3.51
C ASP A 47 -12.46 3.49 -4.02
N THR A 48 -13.03 2.32 -3.76
CA THR A 48 -12.48 1.03 -4.17
C THR A 48 -12.58 0.86 -5.69
N VAL A 49 -11.59 0.18 -6.28
CA VAL A 49 -11.59 -0.19 -7.69
C VAL A 49 -11.82 -1.68 -7.84
N GLU A 50 -12.77 -2.07 -8.66
CA GLU A 50 -13.07 -3.46 -8.99
C GLU A 50 -12.40 -3.84 -10.32
N GLN A 51 -11.72 -4.99 -10.34
CA GLN A 51 -11.11 -5.51 -11.55
C GLN A 51 -11.99 -6.58 -12.19
N TYR A 52 -12.23 -6.41 -13.48
CA TYR A 52 -12.98 -7.33 -14.32
C TYR A 52 -12.11 -7.84 -15.47
N PHE A 53 -12.33 -9.09 -15.87
CA PHE A 53 -11.87 -9.63 -17.14
C PHE A 53 -13.07 -10.20 -17.89
N ASP A 54 -13.30 -9.74 -19.12
CA ASP A 54 -14.44 -10.14 -19.96
C ASP A 54 -15.80 -10.10 -19.23
N GLY A 55 -16.01 -9.07 -18.40
CA GLY A 55 -17.24 -8.88 -17.62
C GLY A 55 -17.32 -9.69 -16.32
N VAL A 56 -16.33 -10.54 -16.00
CA VAL A 56 -16.26 -11.29 -14.76
C VAL A 56 -15.40 -10.56 -13.73
N LYS A 57 -15.98 -10.23 -12.57
CA LYS A 57 -15.26 -9.63 -11.45
C LYS A 57 -14.26 -10.61 -10.87
N LEU A 58 -12.99 -10.22 -10.78
CA LEU A 58 -11.96 -11.04 -10.12
C LEU A 58 -11.64 -10.59 -8.70
N ARG A 59 -11.54 -9.28 -8.47
CA ARG A 59 -11.10 -8.74 -7.17
C ARG A 59 -11.39 -7.25 -7.02
N GLU A 60 -11.11 -6.75 -5.83
CA GLU A 60 -11.18 -5.34 -5.46
C GLU A 60 -9.78 -4.84 -5.05
N TYR A 61 -9.53 -3.56 -5.31
CA TYR A 61 -8.29 -2.87 -5.01
C TYR A 61 -8.54 -1.66 -4.11
N TYR A 62 -7.77 -1.58 -3.03
CA TYR A 62 -7.69 -0.44 -2.13
C TYR A 62 -6.27 -0.34 -1.56
N GLY A 63 -5.70 0.85 -1.47
CA GLY A 63 -4.30 1.06 -1.12
C GLY A 63 -3.35 0.62 -2.23
N ARG A 64 -2.20 0.04 -1.88
CA ARG A 64 -1.20 -0.41 -2.84
C ARG A 64 -1.72 -1.57 -3.68
N VAL A 65 -1.71 -1.39 -5.00
CA VAL A 65 -2.04 -2.42 -5.98
C VAL A 65 -0.75 -3.07 -6.46
N ARG A 66 -0.64 -4.38 -6.26
CA ARG A 66 0.40 -5.24 -6.83
C ARG A 66 -0.12 -6.66 -6.90
N VAL A 67 0.13 -7.35 -8.02
CA VAL A 67 -0.02 -8.80 -8.10
C VAL A 67 1.25 -9.50 -7.62
N THR A 68 1.09 -10.55 -6.81
CA THR A 68 2.18 -11.37 -6.28
C THR A 68 1.90 -12.86 -6.50
N GLY A 69 2.95 -13.66 -6.71
CA GLY A 69 2.86 -15.12 -6.79
C GLY A 69 2.15 -15.63 -8.05
N THR A 70 1.25 -16.60 -7.89
CA THR A 70 0.55 -17.32 -8.98
C THR A 70 -0.46 -16.45 -9.75
N GLN A 71 -0.74 -15.24 -9.28
CA GLN A 71 -1.66 -14.28 -9.90
C GLN A 71 -1.00 -13.41 -10.98
N THR A 72 0.21 -13.76 -11.39
CA THR A 72 1.00 -13.11 -12.45
C THR A 72 0.75 -13.75 -13.83
N GLN A 73 -0.31 -14.54 -13.97
CA GLN A 73 -0.62 -15.28 -15.18
C GLN A 73 -2.01 -14.92 -15.73
N LEU A 74 -2.13 -14.89 -17.05
CA LEU A 74 -3.40 -14.79 -17.76
C LEU A 74 -3.61 -16.03 -18.62
N ALA A 75 -4.75 -16.70 -18.40
CA ALA A 75 -5.19 -17.82 -19.22
C ALA A 75 -6.16 -17.33 -20.29
N PHE A 76 -5.83 -17.59 -21.55
CA PHE A 76 -6.59 -17.20 -22.73
C PHE A 76 -7.49 -18.34 -23.17
N THR A 77 -8.81 -18.16 -23.05
CA THR A 77 -9.82 -19.04 -23.69
C THR A 77 -10.22 -18.52 -25.08
N ARG A 78 -9.86 -17.27 -25.38
CA ARG A 78 -10.04 -16.56 -26.66
C ARG A 78 -8.74 -15.87 -27.04
N ASP A 79 -8.68 -15.34 -28.26
CA ASP A 79 -7.46 -14.71 -28.77
C ASP A 79 -7.19 -13.33 -28.12
N GLU A 80 -8.21 -12.74 -27.52
CA GLU A 80 -8.13 -11.49 -26.77
C GLU A 80 -8.90 -11.60 -25.45
N ILE A 81 -8.43 -10.92 -24.41
CA ILE A 81 -9.11 -10.73 -23.12
C ILE A 81 -9.21 -9.23 -22.86
N ASN A 82 -10.40 -8.75 -22.49
CA ASN A 82 -10.62 -7.36 -22.09
C ASN A 82 -10.55 -7.21 -20.57
N MET A 83 -9.66 -6.36 -20.07
CA MET A 83 -9.59 -5.99 -18.66
C MET A 83 -10.23 -4.63 -18.45
N GLU A 84 -11.07 -4.53 -17.42
CA GLU A 84 -11.69 -3.28 -17.00
C GLU A 84 -11.40 -3.03 -15.52
N LEU A 85 -11.11 -1.78 -15.19
CA LEU A 85 -11.16 -1.29 -13.81
C LEU A 85 -12.41 -0.42 -13.68
N LYS A 86 -13.24 -0.75 -12.70
CA LYS A 86 -14.49 -0.05 -12.43
C LYS A 86 -14.48 0.58 -11.05
N ARG A 87 -15.02 1.79 -10.96
CA ARG A 87 -15.25 2.46 -9.69
C ARG A 87 -16.38 1.73 -8.94
N LYS A 88 -16.13 1.28 -7.70
CA LYS A 88 -17.09 0.44 -6.96
C LYS A 88 -18.41 1.16 -6.67
N SER A 89 -18.36 2.43 -6.27
CA SER A 89 -19.59 3.15 -5.88
C SER A 89 -20.53 3.47 -7.05
N THR A 90 -20.01 3.60 -8.27
CA THR A 90 -20.81 4.02 -9.45
C THR A 90 -20.93 2.95 -10.53
N GLY A 91 -20.06 1.93 -10.53
CA GLY A 91 -19.93 0.96 -11.61
C GLY A 91 -19.28 1.52 -12.88
N GLU A 92 -18.83 2.78 -12.87
CA GLU A 92 -18.21 3.45 -14.00
C GLU A 92 -16.88 2.78 -14.36
N THR A 93 -16.65 2.53 -15.66
CA THR A 93 -15.36 2.04 -16.15
C THR A 93 -14.37 3.19 -16.22
N ILE A 94 -13.35 3.14 -15.35
CA ILE A 94 -12.33 4.20 -15.23
C ILE A 94 -11.04 3.87 -16.00
N TYR A 95 -10.85 2.60 -16.37
CA TYR A 95 -9.75 2.15 -17.20
C TYR A 95 -10.12 0.87 -17.93
N GLN A 96 -9.63 0.71 -19.16
CA GLN A 96 -9.81 -0.49 -19.95
C GLN A 96 -8.54 -0.80 -20.74
N GLN A 97 -8.17 -2.07 -20.82
CA GLN A 97 -7.05 -2.54 -21.61
C GLN A 97 -7.34 -3.92 -22.19
N LYS A 98 -7.03 -4.09 -23.48
CA LYS A 98 -7.15 -5.37 -24.15
C LYS A 98 -5.79 -6.06 -24.22
N PHE A 99 -5.75 -7.34 -23.87
CA PHE A 99 -4.58 -8.21 -23.97
C PHE A 99 -4.79 -9.22 -25.10
N LYS A 100 -3.75 -9.54 -25.85
CA LYS A 100 -3.79 -10.52 -26.95
C LYS A 100 -2.98 -11.76 -26.60
N ILE A 101 -3.40 -12.90 -27.11
CA ILE A 101 -2.75 -14.20 -26.86
C ILE A 101 -1.28 -14.24 -27.31
N ASN A 102 -0.93 -13.43 -28.31
CA ASN A 102 0.43 -13.32 -28.86
C ASN A 102 1.27 -12.23 -28.19
N ASP A 103 0.73 -11.51 -27.19
CA ASP A 103 1.50 -10.51 -26.47
C ASP A 103 2.60 -11.19 -25.66
N LYS A 104 3.84 -10.69 -25.80
CA LYS A 104 4.99 -11.19 -25.04
C LYS A 104 4.81 -10.95 -23.54
N GLN A 105 4.24 -9.81 -23.18
CA GLN A 105 4.00 -9.38 -21.80
C GLN A 105 2.63 -8.70 -21.70
N ASN A 106 1.92 -8.97 -20.61
CA ASN A 106 0.59 -8.40 -20.35
C ASN A 106 0.68 -7.43 -19.17
N ILE A 107 1.21 -6.24 -19.43
CA ILE A 107 1.49 -5.24 -18.39
C ILE A 107 0.42 -4.16 -18.40
N VAL A 108 -0.19 -3.94 -17.24
CA VAL A 108 -1.00 -2.75 -16.96
C VAL A 108 -0.05 -1.62 -16.54
N PRO A 109 -0.12 -0.43 -17.17
CA PRO A 109 0.64 0.73 -16.73
C PRO A 109 0.41 1.05 -15.26
N ALA A 110 1.42 1.63 -14.60
CA ALA A 110 1.24 2.16 -13.26
C ALA A 110 0.09 3.17 -13.24
N PHE A 111 -0.71 3.15 -12.18
CA PHE A 111 -1.81 4.09 -12.05
C PHE A 111 -2.02 4.57 -10.62
N TYR A 112 -2.62 5.75 -10.50
CA TYR A 112 -3.11 6.31 -9.26
C TYR A 112 -4.59 6.66 -9.43
N PHE A 113 -5.41 6.25 -8.46
CA PHE A 113 -6.83 6.60 -8.38
C PHE A 113 -7.10 7.22 -7.01
N ASP A 114 -7.58 8.47 -7.00
CA ASP A 114 -7.85 9.25 -5.78
C ASP A 114 -9.30 9.11 -5.27
N GLY A 115 -10.09 8.22 -5.89
CA GLY A 115 -11.51 8.02 -5.60
C GLY A 115 -12.43 8.73 -6.59
N LEU A 116 -11.89 9.62 -7.42
CA LEU A 116 -12.62 10.36 -8.45
C LEU A 116 -11.97 10.24 -9.82
N LYS A 117 -10.65 10.38 -9.91
CA LYS A 117 -9.89 10.47 -11.16
C LYS A 117 -8.85 9.36 -11.26
N PHE A 118 -8.87 8.66 -12.38
CA PHE A 118 -7.81 7.74 -12.78
C PHE A 118 -6.68 8.51 -13.47
N SER A 119 -5.43 8.21 -13.10
CA SER A 119 -4.24 8.89 -13.62
C SER A 119 -3.08 7.91 -13.80
N LYS A 120 -2.14 8.24 -14.69
CA LYS A 120 -0.96 7.40 -15.00
C LYS A 120 0.08 7.34 -13.87
N GLY A 121 -0.17 8.00 -12.74
CA GLY A 121 0.73 8.03 -11.60
C GLY A 121 0.36 9.15 -10.62
N TYR A 122 1.03 9.18 -9.47
CA TYR A 122 0.86 10.23 -8.48
C TYR A 122 1.71 11.46 -8.86
N THR A 123 1.12 12.65 -8.74
CA THR A 123 1.82 13.93 -9.01
C THR A 123 2.16 14.63 -7.71
N TYR A 124 3.39 15.12 -7.61
CA TYR A 124 3.96 15.80 -6.46
C TYR A 124 4.84 16.97 -6.94
N PRO A 125 5.16 17.98 -6.10
CA PRO A 125 6.03 19.09 -6.47
C PRO A 125 7.49 18.65 -6.64
N GLU A 126 8.29 19.46 -7.34
CA GLU A 126 9.75 19.33 -7.33
C GLU A 126 10.30 19.76 -5.96
N PRO A 127 11.41 19.15 -5.48
CA PRO A 127 12.16 19.70 -4.35
C PRO A 127 12.54 21.17 -4.62
N GLN A 128 12.41 22.01 -3.59
CA GLN A 128 12.79 23.42 -3.67
C GLN A 128 14.16 23.60 -3.01
N GLY A 129 15.24 23.58 -3.79
CA GLY A 129 16.60 23.68 -3.25
C GLY A 129 16.94 22.48 -2.36
N ASP A 130 17.38 22.75 -1.12
CA ASP A 130 17.73 21.74 -0.11
C ASP A 130 16.56 21.35 0.81
N GLU A 131 15.34 21.84 0.52
CA GLU A 131 14.21 21.64 1.41
C GLU A 131 13.69 20.21 1.41
N TYR A 132 13.42 19.71 2.62
CA TYR A 132 12.67 18.49 2.84
C TYR A 132 11.22 18.85 3.07
N THR A 133 10.33 18.32 2.24
CA THR A 133 8.90 18.51 2.37
C THR A 133 8.16 17.17 2.38
N ALA A 134 7.09 17.12 3.15
CA ALA A 134 6.23 15.96 3.23
C ALA A 134 4.76 16.35 3.31
N ASN A 135 3.90 15.58 2.67
CA ASN A 135 2.46 15.61 2.95
C ASN A 135 1.98 14.25 3.46
N PHE A 136 0.84 14.28 4.14
CA PHE A 136 0.31 13.12 4.86
C PHE A 136 -1.15 12.91 4.51
N TYR A 137 -1.53 11.63 4.40
CA TYR A 137 -2.92 11.20 4.27
C TYR A 137 -3.20 10.13 5.31
N LEU A 138 -4.18 10.38 6.18
CA LEU A 138 -4.68 9.38 7.11
C LEU A 138 -5.92 8.71 6.49
N GLU A 139 -5.85 7.39 6.35
CA GLU A 139 -6.95 6.59 5.88
C GLU A 139 -8.14 6.66 6.84
N PRO A 140 -9.34 7.10 6.40
CA PRO A 140 -10.51 7.15 7.27
C PRO A 140 -11.05 5.77 7.65
N THR A 141 -10.82 4.74 6.83
CA THR A 141 -11.20 3.37 7.19
C THR A 141 -10.34 2.84 8.35
N GLY A 142 -10.93 1.99 9.21
CA GLY A 142 -10.23 1.42 10.37
C GLY A 142 -10.29 2.26 11.66
N GLY A 143 -11.16 3.27 11.72
CA GLY A 143 -11.39 4.07 12.94
C GLY A 143 -10.30 5.09 13.21
N ALA A 144 -9.72 5.65 12.15
CA ALA A 144 -8.75 6.73 12.26
C ALA A 144 -9.35 7.98 12.92
N THR A 145 -8.58 8.59 13.79
CA THR A 145 -8.85 9.86 14.45
C THR A 145 -7.89 10.91 13.92
N PRO A 146 -8.15 12.22 14.12
CA PRO A 146 -7.17 13.23 13.79
C PRO A 146 -5.83 12.96 14.49
N ALA A 147 -4.72 13.18 13.80
CA ALA A 147 -3.39 12.85 14.32
C ALA A 147 -2.41 14.03 14.27
N ASN A 148 -1.46 14.02 15.19
CA ASN A 148 -0.25 14.83 15.14
C ASN A 148 0.91 13.95 14.66
N ILE A 149 1.75 14.51 13.78
CA ILE A 149 2.94 13.85 13.24
C ILE A 149 4.13 14.68 13.70
N ASN A 150 5.02 14.03 14.46
CA ASN A 150 6.12 14.71 15.13
C ASN A 150 7.44 13.98 14.84
N ILE A 151 8.52 14.72 14.85
CA ILE A 151 9.85 14.17 15.11
C ILE A 151 10.01 14.07 16.63
N GLU A 152 10.26 12.88 17.14
CA GLU A 152 10.71 12.66 18.50
C GLU A 152 12.21 12.41 18.50
N VAL A 153 12.96 13.31 19.13
CA VAL A 153 14.39 13.13 19.34
C VAL A 153 14.58 12.45 20.69
N LEU A 154 14.91 11.16 20.64
CA LEU A 154 15.19 10.34 21.81
C LEU A 154 16.59 10.64 22.32
N GLU A 155 16.72 11.05 23.57
CA GLU A 155 18.00 11.09 24.26
C GLU A 155 18.18 9.79 25.03
N TYR A 156 19.22 9.02 24.73
CA TYR A 156 19.42 7.69 25.31
C TYR A 156 20.88 7.42 25.66
N TYR A 157 21.11 6.45 26.53
CA TYR A 157 22.41 5.82 26.73
C TYR A 157 22.26 4.30 26.71
N TYR A 158 23.39 3.62 26.64
CA TYR A 158 23.45 2.17 26.57
C TYR A 158 23.97 1.59 27.90
N ASP A 159 23.25 0.62 28.47
CA ASP A 159 23.54 -0.06 29.73
C ASP A 159 23.50 -1.57 29.54
N ASP A 160 24.65 -2.16 29.19
CA ASP A 160 24.83 -3.61 28.98
C ASP A 160 24.50 -4.48 30.19
N THR A 161 24.28 -3.90 31.37
CA THR A 161 23.90 -4.66 32.57
C THR A 161 22.40 -4.94 32.63
N ARG A 162 21.59 -4.32 31.76
CA ARG A 162 20.13 -4.46 31.74
C ARG A 162 19.64 -5.40 30.63
N PRO A 163 18.48 -6.06 30.83
CA PRO A 163 17.85 -6.86 29.79
C PRO A 163 17.46 -6.06 28.54
N ASP A 164 17.06 -4.80 28.71
CA ASP A 164 16.91 -3.82 27.63
C ASP A 164 17.99 -2.76 27.82
N PRO A 165 19.08 -2.82 27.04
CA PRO A 165 20.24 -1.98 27.27
C PRO A 165 20.04 -0.55 26.78
N LEU A 166 19.04 -0.26 25.93
CA LEU A 166 18.78 1.11 25.46
C LEU A 166 17.87 1.85 26.44
N ILE A 167 18.41 2.82 27.15
CA ILE A 167 17.67 3.60 28.15
C ILE A 167 17.43 5.01 27.63
N VAL A 168 16.17 5.32 27.28
CA VAL A 168 15.74 6.67 26.91
C VAL A 168 15.55 7.52 28.18
N VAL A 169 16.33 8.58 28.32
CA VAL A 169 16.29 9.49 29.48
C VAL A 169 15.43 10.73 29.25
N ASN A 170 15.27 11.14 27.99
CA ASN A 170 14.45 12.28 27.61
C ASN A 170 13.94 12.14 26.16
N THR A 171 12.88 12.87 25.82
CA THR A 171 12.35 12.93 24.45
C THR A 171 11.92 14.35 24.12
N THR A 172 12.55 14.94 23.13
CA THR A 172 12.18 16.26 22.61
C THR A 172 11.23 16.09 21.42
N ILE A 173 10.08 16.77 21.45
CA ILE A 173 9.04 16.67 20.41
C ILE A 173 9.13 17.91 19.51
N ILE A 174 9.28 17.69 18.20
CA ILE A 174 9.26 18.73 17.17
C ILE A 174 8.07 18.46 16.23
N PRO A 175 7.06 19.34 16.18
CA PRO A 175 5.89 19.11 15.33
C PRO A 175 6.23 19.25 13.84
N ILE A 176 5.74 18.32 13.03
CA ILE A 176 5.72 18.44 11.56
C ILE A 176 4.32 18.87 11.11
N ALA A 177 3.31 18.14 11.56
CA ALA A 177 1.91 18.37 11.21
C ALA A 177 1.02 18.18 12.42
N GLU A 178 0.08 19.09 12.62
CA GLU A 178 -0.89 19.01 13.71
C GLU A 178 -2.31 18.82 13.17
N ASN A 179 -3.11 18.05 13.91
CA ASN A 179 -4.53 17.84 13.63
C ASN A 179 -4.81 17.42 12.18
N VAL A 180 -3.98 16.52 11.64
CA VAL A 180 -4.15 15.92 10.32
C VAL A 180 -5.48 15.18 10.29
N GLN A 181 -6.36 15.57 9.36
CA GLN A 181 -7.71 15.01 9.27
C GLN A 181 -7.71 13.74 8.41
N PRO A 182 -8.43 12.67 8.82
CA PRO A 182 -8.67 11.53 7.96
C PRO A 182 -9.36 11.89 6.65
N GLY A 183 -8.98 11.20 5.57
CA GLY A 183 -9.61 11.33 4.26
C GLY A 183 -9.13 12.51 3.42
N LYS A 184 -8.12 13.26 3.87
CA LYS A 184 -7.58 14.43 3.14
C LYS A 184 -6.07 14.46 3.20
N TRP A 185 -5.46 14.83 2.08
CA TRP A 185 -4.04 15.18 2.05
C TRP A 185 -3.81 16.49 2.79
N THR A 186 -2.77 16.56 3.60
CA THR A 186 -2.20 17.84 4.04
C THR A 186 -1.59 18.58 2.84
N PRO A 187 -1.38 19.91 2.93
CA PRO A 187 -0.38 20.55 2.08
C PRO A 187 1.00 19.89 2.29
N TYR A 188 1.93 20.15 1.37
CA TYR A 188 3.34 19.83 1.59
C TYR A 188 3.88 20.76 2.67
N LEU A 189 4.38 20.16 3.75
CA LEU A 189 4.89 20.83 4.94
C LEU A 189 6.41 20.65 4.97
N LYS A 190 7.12 21.69 5.42
CA LYS A 190 8.56 21.61 5.62
C LYS A 190 8.88 20.70 6.81
N VAL A 191 9.74 19.72 6.59
CA VAL A 191 10.30 18.87 7.66
C VAL A 191 11.54 19.58 8.19
N GLN A 192 11.55 19.88 9.48
CA GLN A 192 12.63 20.64 10.11
C GLN A 192 13.81 19.73 10.44
N VAL A 193 15.03 20.28 10.37
CA VAL A 193 16.21 19.61 10.92
C VAL A 193 16.04 19.53 12.44
N PRO A 194 16.16 18.35 13.06
CA PRO A 194 15.96 18.19 14.50
C PRO A 194 17.17 18.69 15.30
N MET A 195 17.35 20.01 15.38
CA MET A 195 18.42 20.65 16.15
C MET A 195 18.13 20.57 17.66
N VAL A 196 18.69 19.57 18.33
CA VAL A 196 18.55 19.35 19.78
C VAL A 196 19.92 19.10 20.40
N ASN A 197 20.15 19.63 21.59
CA ASN A 197 21.36 19.35 22.38
C ASN A 197 21.06 18.32 23.48
N PRO A 198 21.96 17.36 23.75
CA PRO A 198 21.82 16.46 24.89
C PRO A 198 21.68 17.22 26.21
N GLN A 199 20.77 16.80 27.08
CA GLN A 199 20.60 17.41 28.40
C GLN A 199 21.53 16.78 29.45
N GLN A 200 22.04 15.58 29.19
CA GLN A 200 22.94 14.84 30.08
C GLN A 200 24.26 14.51 29.38
N SER A 201 25.33 14.37 30.16
CA SER A 201 26.62 13.92 29.64
C SER A 201 26.60 12.41 29.41
N GLY A 202 27.19 11.94 28.30
CA GLY A 202 27.30 10.52 28.00
C GLY A 202 26.05 9.91 27.36
N THR A 203 25.13 10.74 26.87
CA THR A 203 23.95 10.34 26.10
C THR A 203 24.12 10.65 24.61
N GLU A 204 23.34 9.94 23.79
CA GLU A 204 23.22 10.12 22.35
C GLU A 204 21.81 10.56 21.97
N LEU A 205 21.66 11.14 20.78
CA LEU A 205 20.37 11.60 20.25
C LEU A 205 19.98 10.77 19.02
N TYR A 206 18.75 10.26 19.01
CA TYR A 206 18.20 9.52 17.88
C TYR A 206 16.81 10.02 17.50
N PRO A 207 16.66 10.69 16.34
CA PRO A 207 15.38 11.16 15.86
C PRO A 207 14.55 10.04 15.22
N ILE A 208 13.28 9.96 15.58
CA ILE A 208 12.27 9.11 14.95
C ILE A 208 11.05 9.95 14.58
N VAL A 209 10.27 9.51 13.58
CA VAL A 209 9.02 10.17 13.24
C VAL A 209 7.86 9.31 13.72
N VAL A 210 6.97 9.89 14.51
CA VAL A 210 5.85 9.18 15.12
C VAL A 210 4.52 9.85 14.84
N ILE A 211 3.46 9.04 14.88
CA ILE A 211 2.08 9.49 14.82
C ILE A 211 1.46 9.38 16.21
N ARG A 212 0.79 10.43 16.67
CA ARG A 212 0.04 10.49 17.93
C ARG A 212 -1.39 10.94 17.69
N ASP A 213 -2.33 10.47 18.49
CA ASP A 213 -3.71 10.98 18.46
C ASP A 213 -3.70 12.48 18.82
N ALA A 214 -4.36 13.30 18.01
CA ALA A 214 -4.32 14.75 18.18
C ALA A 214 -5.01 15.22 19.48
N LYS A 215 -5.98 14.45 19.99
CA LYS A 215 -6.74 14.77 21.20
C LYS A 215 -6.11 14.18 22.45
N THR A 216 -5.85 12.87 22.47
CA THR A 216 -5.35 12.18 23.67
C THR A 216 -3.83 12.29 23.81
N LYS A 217 -3.12 12.60 22.73
CA LYS A 217 -1.64 12.63 22.63
C LYS A 217 -0.98 11.26 22.82
N ASP A 218 -1.76 10.19 22.92
CA ASP A 218 -1.29 8.80 22.93
C ASP A 218 -0.68 8.44 21.58
N TYR A 219 0.24 7.47 21.57
CA TYR A 219 0.73 6.88 20.32
C TYR A 219 -0.40 6.23 19.54
N TYR A 220 -0.41 6.45 18.23
CA TYR A 220 -1.58 6.24 17.39
C TYR A 220 -1.95 4.75 17.18
N ILE A 221 -0.95 3.87 17.20
CA ILE A 221 -1.11 2.42 17.11
C ILE A 221 -0.87 1.80 18.48
N ASN A 222 -1.89 1.09 18.98
CA ASN A 222 -1.88 0.33 20.26
C ASN A 222 -1.39 1.11 21.49
N LYS A 223 -1.35 2.45 21.44
CA LYS A 223 -0.72 3.30 22.46
C LYS A 223 0.75 2.98 22.71
N LYS A 224 1.44 2.43 21.70
CA LYS A 224 2.86 2.08 21.74
C LYS A 224 3.65 2.92 20.75
N ARG A 225 4.77 3.49 21.21
CA ARG A 225 5.67 4.30 20.41
C ARG A 225 6.12 3.55 19.17
N ASP A 226 6.70 2.38 19.36
CA ASP A 226 7.40 1.64 18.31
C ASP A 226 6.44 1.16 17.21
N ASP A 227 5.19 0.85 17.57
CA ASP A 227 4.13 0.51 16.59
C ASP A 227 3.64 1.74 15.79
N SER A 228 3.95 2.96 16.25
CA SER A 228 3.48 4.24 15.70
C SER A 228 4.59 5.02 14.98
N ILE A 229 5.77 4.42 14.81
CA ILE A 229 6.87 5.00 14.04
C ILE A 229 6.56 4.88 12.54
N ILE A 230 6.85 5.94 11.78
CA ILE A 230 6.83 5.92 10.32
C ILE A 230 8.23 6.18 9.75
N ASN A 231 8.52 5.56 8.61
CA ASN A 231 9.83 5.66 7.94
C ASN A 231 9.92 6.91 7.06
N LEU A 232 9.63 8.09 7.62
CA LEU A 232 9.82 9.38 6.96
C LEU A 232 11.30 9.75 7.02
N GLU A 233 11.93 10.02 5.87
CA GLU A 233 13.28 10.59 5.90
C GLU A 233 13.22 12.02 6.41
N ILE A 234 14.08 12.31 7.38
CA ILE A 234 14.26 13.62 7.98
C ILE A 234 15.58 14.24 7.47
N PRO A 235 15.64 15.57 7.33
CA PRO A 235 16.89 16.22 6.98
C PRO A 235 17.91 16.11 8.13
N TYR A 236 19.18 16.05 7.77
CA TYR A 236 20.32 16.08 8.68
C TYR A 236 21.24 17.25 8.28
N ASP A 237 22.07 17.72 9.21
CA ASP A 237 23.01 18.80 8.92
C ASP A 237 24.01 18.39 7.82
N GLY A 238 23.93 19.05 6.66
CA GLY A 238 24.76 18.75 5.48
C GLY A 238 24.19 19.32 4.17
N VAL A 239 24.88 19.06 3.05
CA VAL A 239 24.38 19.41 1.71
C VAL A 239 23.50 18.26 1.22
N SER A 240 22.19 18.49 1.10
CA SER A 240 21.24 17.52 0.56
C SER A 240 20.50 18.10 -0.65
N PRO A 241 20.19 17.32 -1.70
CA PRO A 241 19.48 17.79 -2.90
C PRO A 241 17.99 18.15 -2.68
N GLY A 242 17.56 18.32 -1.43
CA GLY A 242 16.15 18.44 -1.06
C GLY A 242 15.40 17.13 -1.26
N LYS A 243 14.21 17.01 -0.65
CA LYS A 243 13.39 15.81 -0.76
C LYS A 243 11.90 16.13 -0.69
N VAL A 244 11.13 15.39 -1.47
CA VAL A 244 9.66 15.42 -1.42
C VAL A 244 9.20 14.00 -1.09
N GLN A 245 8.30 13.87 -0.12
CA GLN A 245 7.72 12.58 0.28
C GLN A 245 6.21 12.71 0.46
N SER A 246 5.47 11.63 0.17
CA SER A 246 4.01 11.62 0.27
C SER A 246 3.51 10.41 1.00
N PHE A 247 3.23 10.59 2.29
CA PHE A 247 2.98 9.50 3.21
C PHE A 247 1.49 9.19 3.33
N TYR A 248 1.08 8.05 2.77
CA TYR A 248 -0.18 7.42 3.12
C TYR A 248 -0.01 6.60 4.40
N PHE A 249 -0.97 6.69 5.31
CA PHE A 249 -1.04 5.89 6.52
C PHE A 249 -2.42 5.27 6.71
N ASN A 250 -2.45 3.99 7.04
CA ASN A 250 -3.66 3.23 7.34
C ASN A 250 -3.51 2.46 8.65
N ARG A 251 -4.50 2.63 9.52
CA ARG A 251 -4.63 1.86 10.75
C ARG A 251 -5.50 0.64 10.47
N LYS A 252 -4.87 -0.53 10.37
CA LYS A 252 -5.58 -1.80 10.11
C LYS A 252 -5.83 -2.57 11.39
N ALA A 253 -7.02 -3.15 11.50
CA ALA A 253 -7.34 -4.09 12.57
C ALA A 253 -6.58 -5.42 12.34
N ALA A 254 -6.03 -5.95 13.43
CA ALA A 254 -5.53 -7.31 13.53
C ALA A 254 -6.46 -8.15 14.42
N GLY A 255 -6.25 -9.47 14.43
CA GLY A 255 -6.94 -10.35 15.36
C GLY A 255 -6.69 -9.96 16.83
N GLY A 256 -7.67 -10.21 17.70
CA GLY A 256 -7.52 -9.99 19.15
C GLY A 256 -7.57 -8.53 19.60
N GLY A 257 -8.16 -7.62 18.81
CA GLY A 257 -8.33 -6.21 19.17
C GLY A 257 -7.07 -5.36 19.03
N GLN A 258 -5.99 -5.92 18.48
CA GLN A 258 -4.78 -5.19 18.13
C GLN A 258 -4.95 -4.44 16.81
N THR A 259 -4.18 -3.39 16.61
CA THR A 259 -4.08 -2.68 15.33
C THR A 259 -2.64 -2.64 14.85
N TYR A 260 -2.41 -2.49 13.54
CA TYR A 260 -1.08 -2.25 13.00
C TYR A 260 -1.13 -1.10 11.99
N GLY A 261 -0.01 -0.37 11.88
CA GLY A 261 0.18 0.65 10.87
C GLY A 261 0.59 0.04 9.54
N GLU A 262 -0.06 0.44 8.47
CA GLU A 262 0.42 0.28 7.10
C GLU A 262 0.74 1.68 6.56
N PHE A 263 1.93 1.84 5.99
CA PHE A 263 2.36 3.12 5.44
C PHE A 263 3.05 2.95 4.09
N TYR A 264 2.89 3.95 3.24
CA TYR A 264 3.52 4.00 1.92
C TYR A 264 3.97 5.42 1.61
N ASP A 265 5.20 5.55 1.13
CA ASP A 265 5.65 6.76 0.44
C ASP A 265 5.29 6.67 -1.04
N LEU A 266 4.30 7.46 -1.46
CA LEU A 266 3.82 7.46 -2.84
C LEU A 266 4.89 7.94 -3.82
N VAL A 267 5.86 8.76 -3.40
CA VAL A 267 6.97 9.20 -4.26
C VAL A 267 7.85 8.00 -4.65
N GLN A 268 8.06 7.05 -3.73
CA GLN A 268 8.79 5.81 -4.02
C GLN A 268 8.00 4.83 -4.89
N LEU A 269 6.66 4.86 -4.80
CA LEU A 269 5.80 4.04 -5.64
C LEU A 269 5.69 4.60 -7.08
N PHE A 270 5.84 5.91 -7.24
CA PHE A 270 5.75 6.64 -8.50
C PHE A 270 6.96 7.58 -8.68
N PRO A 271 8.18 7.04 -8.88
CA PRO A 271 9.35 7.87 -9.17
C PRO A 271 9.17 8.58 -10.51
N ARG A 272 9.78 9.77 -10.64
CA ARG A 272 9.88 10.51 -11.91
C ARG A 272 10.79 9.81 -12.90
#